data_AF-A0A6J4US18-F1
#
_entry.id   AF-A0A6J4US18-F1
#
_cell.length_a   1.000
_cell.length_b   1.000
_cell.length_c   1.000
_cell.angle_alpha   90.00
_cell.angle_beta   90.00
_cell.angle_gamma   90.00
#
_symmetry.space_group_name_H-M   'P 1'
#
loop_
_entity.id
_entity.type
_entity.pdbx_description
1 polymer ?
#
loop_
_entity_poly.entity_id
_entity_poly.type
_entity_poly.pdbx_seq_one_letter_code
_entity_poly.pdbx_strand_id
1 'polypeptide(L)' 'APAAVPVAPHDADDEGEGEIDMANYGWTEFWSWARTRGYTDRKALDAIVGRDTRGMTPLEIRKQIQAKQG' A
#
# COMPACT_ATOMS: atom_id res chain seq x y z
N ALA A 1 11.64 27.64 -21.70
CA ALA A 1 10.40 27.42 -20.94
C ALA A 1 10.48 26.07 -20.24
N PRO A 2 10.30 25.96 -18.92
CA PRO A 2 10.27 24.66 -18.26
C PRO A 2 8.81 24.16 -18.12
N ALA A 3 8.55 22.93 -18.56
CA ALA A 3 7.31 22.22 -18.25
C ALA A 3 7.44 21.60 -16.86
N ALA A 4 6.60 22.04 -15.92
CA ALA A 4 6.52 21.49 -14.59
C ALA A 4 5.82 20.11 -14.65
N VAL A 5 6.53 19.07 -14.24
CA VAL A 5 5.92 17.78 -13.91
C VAL A 5 5.27 17.92 -12.53
N PRO A 6 4.00 17.52 -12.33
CA PRO A 6 3.42 17.52 -11.00
C PRO A 6 4.09 16.40 -10.20
N VAL A 7 4.87 16.79 -9.19
CA VAL A 7 5.33 15.89 -8.14
C VAL A 7 4.10 15.32 -7.43
N ALA A 8 3.77 14.06 -7.71
CA ALA A 8 2.99 13.27 -6.77
C ALA A 8 3.79 13.26 -5.44
N PRO A 9 3.17 13.44 -4.27
CA PRO A 9 3.88 13.33 -3.01
C PRO A 9 4.36 11.89 -2.87
N HIS A 10 5.62 11.69 -3.23
CA HIS A 10 6.44 10.57 -2.86
C HIS A 10 6.83 10.84 -1.41
N ASP A 11 5.95 10.48 -0.49
CA ASP A 11 6.27 10.40 0.93
C ASP A 11 7.15 9.15 1.09
N ALA A 12 8.40 9.28 0.68
CA ALA A 12 9.48 8.35 0.96
C ALA A 12 10.58 9.16 1.63
N ASP A 13 10.45 9.30 2.93
CA ASP A 13 11.54 9.66 3.82
C ASP A 13 11.28 8.90 5.13
N ASP A 14 11.73 7.64 5.18
CA ASP A 14 12.35 7.08 6.38
C ASP A 14 13.05 5.76 5.99
N GLU A 15 14.35 5.88 5.72
CA GLU A 15 15.29 4.77 5.65
C GLU A 15 15.52 4.26 7.08
N GLY A 16 14.81 3.20 7.48
CA GLY A 16 14.93 2.59 8.80
C GLY A 16 15.03 1.07 8.72
N GLU A 17 16.26 0.56 8.72
CA GLU A 17 16.55 -0.84 9.00
C GLU A 17 16.13 -1.13 10.44
N GLY A 18 14.97 -1.72 10.64
CA GLY A 18 14.43 -1.96 11.98
C GLY A 18 13.29 -2.94 11.92
N GLU A 19 13.48 -4.07 12.61
CA GLU A 19 12.50 -5.05 13.08
C GLU A 19 11.04 -4.68 12.77
N ILE A 20 10.36 -5.50 11.95
CA ILE A 20 8.98 -5.27 11.53
C ILE A 20 8.07 -5.29 12.76
N ASP A 21 7.90 -4.12 13.38
CA ASP A 21 7.00 -3.92 14.49
C ASP A 21 5.59 -4.13 13.93
N MET A 22 4.95 -5.26 14.24
CA MET A 22 3.58 -5.54 13.79
C MET A 22 2.59 -4.48 14.30
N ALA A 23 2.96 -3.72 15.34
CA ALA A 23 2.24 -2.56 15.81
C ALA A 23 2.29 -1.35 14.85
N ASN A 24 3.31 -1.27 13.97
CA ASN A 24 3.53 -0.16 13.05
C ASN A 24 3.65 -0.63 11.59
N TYR A 25 2.76 -1.54 11.16
CA TYR A 25 2.74 -2.02 9.77
C TYR A 25 2.36 -0.88 8.81
N GLY A 26 3.38 -0.23 8.25
CA GLY A 26 3.26 0.92 7.37
C GLY A 26 2.86 0.57 5.94
N TRP A 27 2.55 1.61 5.17
CA TRP A 27 2.24 1.50 3.74
C TRP A 27 3.39 0.91 2.92
N THR A 28 4.64 1.18 3.29
CA THR A 28 5.84 0.66 2.62
C THR A 28 5.85 -0.87 2.64
N GLU A 29 5.74 -1.47 3.83
CA GLU A 29 5.70 -2.92 4.00
C GLU A 29 4.48 -3.57 3.35
N PHE A 30 3.34 -2.89 3.41
CA PHE A 30 2.16 -3.30 2.68
C PHE A 30 2.41 -3.37 1.18
N TRP A 31 2.99 -2.34 0.57
CA TRP A 31 3.23 -2.33 -0.86
C TRP A 31 4.31 -3.32 -1.29
N SER A 32 5.34 -3.56 -0.47
CA SER A 32 6.30 -4.65 -0.68
C SER A 32 5.56 -5.99 -0.78
N TRP A 33 4.70 -6.31 0.18
CA TRP A 33 3.88 -7.52 0.15
C TRP A 33 2.88 -7.55 -1.02
N ALA A 34 2.21 -6.44 -1.30
CA ALA A 34 1.15 -6.34 -2.30
C ALA A 34 1.72 -6.53 -3.71
N ARG A 35 2.87 -5.94 -4.01
CA ARG A 35 3.54 -6.07 -5.32
C ARG A 35 3.99 -7.49 -5.61
N THR A 36 4.42 -8.27 -4.62
CA THR A 36 4.74 -9.70 -4.82
C THR A 36 3.53 -10.53 -5.29
N ARG A 37 2.31 -10.01 -5.12
CA ARG A 37 1.05 -10.62 -5.55
C ARG A 37 0.45 -9.98 -6.81
N GLY A 38 1.17 -9.05 -7.44
CA GLY A 38 0.72 -8.33 -8.62
C GLY A 38 -0.16 -7.10 -8.34
N TYR A 39 -0.29 -6.68 -7.08
CA TYR A 39 -1.00 -5.44 -6.74
C TYR A 39 -0.04 -4.25 -6.79
N THR A 40 -0.19 -3.42 -7.81
CA THR A 40 0.72 -2.30 -8.08
C THR A 40 0.17 -0.95 -7.64
N ASP A 41 -1.14 -0.85 -7.44
CA ASP A 41 -1.84 0.40 -7.24
C ASP A 41 -3.16 0.22 -6.50
N ARG A 42 -3.70 1.33 -6.01
CA ARG A 42 -4.94 1.39 -5.21
C ARG A 42 -6.14 0.78 -5.93
N LYS A 43 -6.25 0.99 -7.25
CA LYS A 43 -7.35 0.46 -8.05
C LYS A 43 -7.30 -1.07 -8.11
N ALA A 44 -6.11 -1.66 -8.16
CA ALA A 44 -5.94 -3.10 -8.03
C ALA A 44 -6.42 -3.61 -6.65
N LEU A 45 -6.18 -2.85 -5.57
CA LEU A 45 -6.68 -3.17 -4.23
C LEU A 45 -8.20 -3.08 -4.16
N ASP A 46 -8.80 -2.01 -4.69
CA ASP A 46 -10.24 -1.82 -4.68
C ASP A 46 -10.96 -2.93 -5.48
N ALA A 47 -10.37 -3.35 -6.60
CA ALA A 47 -10.88 -4.43 -7.44
C ALA A 47 -10.90 -5.78 -6.69
N ILE A 48 -9.82 -6.14 -5.98
CA ILE A 48 -9.80 -7.38 -5.21
C ILE A 48 -10.65 -7.28 -3.96
N VAL A 49 -10.64 -6.15 -3.25
CA VAL A 49 -11.43 -5.95 -2.03
C VAL A 49 -12.93 -5.80 -2.35
N GLY A 50 -13.29 -5.42 -3.58
CA GLY A 50 -14.67 -5.23 -4.03
C GLY A 50 -15.35 -3.98 -3.46
N ARG A 51 -14.58 -3.08 -2.86
CA ARG A 51 -15.01 -1.76 -2.39
C ARG A 51 -13.83 -0.80 -2.37
N ASP A 52 -14.15 0.49 -2.34
CA ASP A 52 -13.15 1.54 -2.15
C ASP A 52 -12.39 1.32 -0.83
N THR A 53 -11.06 1.34 -0.92
CA THR A 53 -10.15 1.15 0.21
C THR A 53 -9.63 2.47 0.79
N ARG A 54 -10.12 3.63 0.31
CA ARG A 54 -9.71 4.94 0.82
C ARG A 54 -10.13 5.06 2.28
N GLY A 55 -9.21 5.54 3.12
CA GLY A 55 -9.42 5.63 4.56
C GLY A 55 -9.20 4.32 5.32
N MET A 56 -8.94 3.19 4.64
CA MET A 56 -8.53 1.95 5.29
C MET A 56 -7.03 1.95 5.58
N THR A 57 -6.64 1.33 6.68
CA THR A 57 -5.24 1.08 7.02
C THR A 57 -4.66 -0.06 6.16
N PRO A 58 -3.33 -0.12 5.95
CA PRO A 58 -2.71 -1.20 5.20
C PRO A 58 -3.01 -2.60 5.79
N LEU A 59 -3.09 -2.68 7.12
CA LEU A 59 -3.49 -3.90 7.84
C LEU A 59 -4.92 -4.32 7.51
N GLU A 60 -5.88 -3.41 7.51
CA GLU A 60 -7.26 -3.72 7.17
C GLU A 60 -7.39 -4.19 5.72
N ILE A 61 -6.71 -3.51 4.80
CA ILE A 61 -6.73 -3.89 3.38
C ILE A 61 -6.12 -5.29 3.21
N ARG A 62 -4.97 -5.55 3.83
CA ARG A 62 -4.33 -6.87 3.79
C ARG A 62 -5.25 -7.97 4.34
N LYS A 63 -5.90 -7.74 5.49
CA LYS A 63 -6.87 -8.69 6.07
C LYS A 63 -8.02 -8.99 5.10
N GLN A 64 -8.56 -7.97 4.44
CA GLN A 64 -9.65 -8.14 3.46
C GLN A 64 -9.21 -8.92 2.22
N ILE A 65 -7.97 -8.70 1.74
CA ILE A 65 -7.41 -9.45 0.62
C ILE A 65 -7.19 -10.91 1.02
N GLN A 66 -6.59 -11.15 2.19
CA GLN A 66 -6.35 -12.50 2.70
C GLN A 66 -7.65 -13.27 2.91
N ALA A 67 -8.70 -12.62 3.42
CA ALA A 67 -10.03 -13.23 3.59
C ALA A 67 -10.70 -13.63 2.26
N LYS A 68 -10.31 -13.04 1.13
CA LYS A 68 -10.83 -13.38 -0.21
C LYS A 68 -10.00 -14.41 -0.97
N GLN A 69 -8.75 -14.64 -0.55
CA GLN A 69 -7.86 -15.64 -1.15
C GLN A 69 -7.85 -16.96 -0.38
N GLY A 70 -8.66 -17.08 0.67
CA GLY A 70 -8.92 -18.31 1.42
C GLY A 70 -10.17 -19.03 0.95
#